data_AF-K9LJN5-F1
#
_entry.id   AF-K9LJN5-F1
#
_cell.length_a   1.000
_cell.length_b   1.000
_cell.length_c   1.000
_cell.angle_alpha   90.00
_cell.angle_beta   90.00
_cell.angle_gamma   90.00
#
_symmetry.space_group_name_H-M   'P 1'
#
loop_
_entity.id
_entity.type
_entity.pdbx_description
1 polymer ?
#
loop_
_entity_poly.entity_id
_entity_poly.type
_entity_poly.pdbx_seq_one_letter_code
_entity_poly.pdbx_strand_id
1 'polypeptide(L)'
;FAFDLYRLDPQGGKSMDRICGHLLVGIDMPNVDTVIDQITYNVSSNFDPALTRDGNILYSSTQGNGTHDFSRGSTCLLVNNWTGAYPRHIYGNEVSEQPDAPKVQAKESSDGYVYYIEALDSNSGIGNLSRVSWTTPAAKTQSRLNHDGRLYRSPHPLPDGRLMISSAERGDFGIYFFCVDKGTVSELVYDDPEWNDHQPQPVYPRY
;
A
#
# COMPACT_ATOMS: atom_id res chain seq x y z
N PHE A 1 16.89 5.58 -8.16
CA PHE A 1 17.11 4.64 -7.03
C PHE A 1 15.96 3.66 -7.04
N ALA A 2 16.26 2.36 -6.96
CA ALA A 2 15.24 1.32 -6.80
C ALA A 2 15.04 1.05 -5.31
N PHE A 3 13.80 0.80 -4.91
CA PHE A 3 13.45 0.37 -3.56
C PHE A 3 13.10 -1.10 -3.56
N ASP A 4 13.45 -1.82 -2.51
CA ASP A 4 13.06 -3.21 -2.29
C ASP A 4 12.58 -3.40 -0.86
N LEU A 5 11.84 -4.48 -0.63
CA LEU A 5 11.33 -4.86 0.67
C LEU A 5 12.38 -5.68 1.43
N TYR A 6 12.50 -5.39 2.72
CA TYR A 6 13.36 -6.09 3.66
C TYR A 6 12.52 -6.64 4.80
N ARG A 7 12.86 -7.84 5.26
CA ARG A 7 12.42 -8.33 6.58
C ARG A 7 13.50 -7.98 7.61
N LEU A 8 13.06 -7.68 8.83
CA LEU A 8 13.94 -7.29 9.93
C LEU A 8 13.67 -8.20 11.13
N ASP A 9 14.71 -8.84 11.66
CA ASP A 9 14.66 -9.49 12.97
C ASP A 9 15.08 -8.48 14.05
N PRO A 10 14.18 -8.12 14.98
CA PRO A 10 14.45 -7.11 15.99
C PRO A 10 15.22 -7.65 17.20
N GLN A 11 15.65 -8.93 17.18
CA GLN A 11 16.35 -9.59 18.30
C GLN A 11 17.70 -10.18 17.86
N GLY A 12 18.39 -9.51 16.94
CA GLY A 12 19.71 -9.93 16.47
C GLY A 12 19.69 -11.31 15.77
N GLY A 13 18.61 -11.62 15.06
CA GLY A 13 18.43 -12.89 14.36
C GLY A 13 17.83 -14.03 15.19
N LYS A 14 17.58 -13.82 16.50
CA LYS A 14 17.08 -14.87 17.41
C LYS A 14 15.61 -15.24 17.16
N SER A 15 14.82 -14.33 16.59
CA SER A 15 13.43 -14.64 16.22
C SER A 15 13.42 -15.68 15.10
N MET A 16 14.31 -15.52 14.13
CA MET A 16 14.52 -16.48 13.05
C MET A 16 15.15 -17.77 13.53
N ASP A 17 16.08 -17.71 14.49
CA ASP A 17 16.62 -18.92 15.12
C ASP A 17 15.53 -19.76 15.79
N ARG A 18 14.59 -19.12 16.48
CA ARG A 18 13.42 -19.80 17.04
C ARG A 18 12.52 -20.46 15.98
N ILE A 19 12.36 -19.84 14.81
CA ILE A 19 11.46 -20.32 13.74
C ILE A 19 12.13 -21.41 12.88
N CYS A 20 13.41 -21.21 12.56
CA CYS A 20 14.13 -21.99 11.55
C CYS A 20 15.25 -22.87 12.13
N GLY A 21 15.63 -22.68 13.39
CA GLY A 21 16.78 -23.35 14.02
C GLY A 21 18.14 -22.79 13.60
N HIS A 22 18.16 -21.57 13.03
CA HIS A 22 19.37 -20.84 12.73
C HIS A 22 19.10 -19.33 12.70
N LEU A 23 20.07 -18.51 13.14
CA LEU A 23 20.02 -17.05 13.07
C LEU A 23 19.71 -16.55 11.65
N LEU A 24 18.98 -15.43 11.56
CA LEU A 24 18.78 -14.76 10.27
C LEU A 24 20.12 -14.42 9.62
N VAL A 25 20.26 -14.72 8.33
CA VAL A 25 21.41 -14.36 7.53
C VAL A 25 21.04 -13.15 6.68
N GLY A 26 21.86 -12.10 6.72
CA GLY A 26 21.62 -10.85 6.02
C GLY A 26 22.63 -9.78 6.42
N ILE A 27 22.23 -8.51 6.39
CA ILE A 27 23.05 -7.41 6.89
C ILE A 27 22.84 -7.32 8.40
N ASP A 28 23.88 -7.65 9.16
CA ASP A 28 23.91 -7.53 10.61
C ASP A 28 24.13 -6.07 11.04
N MET A 29 23.34 -5.61 12.01
CA MET A 29 23.40 -4.29 12.61
C MET A 29 23.62 -4.40 14.12
N PRO A 30 24.84 -4.77 14.57
CA PRO A 30 25.09 -5.15 15.96
C PRO A 30 24.87 -4.00 16.96
N ASN A 31 25.03 -2.74 16.52
CA ASN A 31 24.82 -1.57 17.37
C ASN A 31 23.36 -1.38 17.83
N VAL A 32 22.42 -2.05 17.16
CA VAL A 32 20.98 -1.98 17.47
C VAL A 32 20.36 -3.37 17.69
N ASP A 33 21.18 -4.43 17.78
CA ASP A 33 20.76 -5.84 17.92
C ASP A 33 19.67 -6.23 16.89
N THR A 34 19.89 -5.90 15.61
CA THR A 34 18.98 -6.28 14.52
C THR A 34 19.71 -6.88 13.33
N VAL A 35 19.00 -7.68 12.55
CA VAL A 35 19.47 -8.22 11.27
C VAL A 35 18.40 -7.95 10.22
N ILE A 36 18.80 -7.46 9.04
CA ILE A 36 17.88 -7.30 7.90
C ILE A 36 18.23 -8.26 6.78
N ASP A 37 17.21 -8.72 6.07
CA ASP A 37 17.34 -9.58 4.90
C ASP A 37 16.43 -9.09 3.78
N GLN A 38 16.94 -9.07 2.55
CA GLN A 38 16.24 -8.57 1.39
C GLN A 38 15.29 -9.65 0.85
N ILE A 39 14.02 -9.33 0.67
CA ILE A 39 13.00 -10.32 0.26
C ILE A 39 12.41 -10.07 -1.12
N THR A 40 12.68 -8.92 -1.72
CA THR A 40 12.36 -8.64 -3.12
C THR A 40 13.60 -8.13 -3.84
N TYR A 41 13.68 -8.41 -5.14
CA TYR A 41 14.84 -8.11 -5.97
C TYR A 41 14.42 -7.49 -7.31
N ASN A 42 13.39 -6.64 -7.28
CA ASN A 42 12.95 -5.97 -8.50
C ASN A 42 14.01 -4.94 -8.90
N VAL A 43 14.29 -4.82 -10.20
CA VAL A 43 15.22 -3.79 -10.69
C VAL A 43 14.58 -2.40 -10.60
N SER A 44 13.25 -2.35 -10.54
CA SER A 44 12.45 -1.17 -10.23
C SER A 44 11.96 -1.20 -8.78
N SER A 45 11.18 -0.21 -8.36
CA SER A 45 10.79 -0.04 -6.96
C SER A 45 9.65 -0.95 -6.49
N ASN A 46 9.82 -1.54 -5.31
CA ASN A 46 8.78 -2.14 -4.46
C ASN A 46 8.63 -1.31 -3.18
N PHE A 47 7.42 -0.92 -2.81
CA PHE A 47 7.17 0.03 -1.73
C PHE A 47 5.74 -0.11 -1.16
N ASP A 48 5.45 0.66 -0.10
CA ASP A 48 4.18 0.66 0.63
C ASP A 48 3.71 -0.74 1.12
N PRO A 49 4.55 -1.48 1.88
CA PRO A 49 4.12 -2.77 2.41
C PRO A 49 2.97 -2.63 3.41
N ALA A 50 1.99 -3.52 3.30
CA ALA A 50 0.84 -3.67 4.17
C ALA A 50 0.53 -5.15 4.42
N LEU A 51 -0.23 -5.45 5.47
CA LEU A 51 -0.66 -6.81 5.79
C LEU A 51 -1.94 -7.16 5.05
N THR A 52 -2.06 -8.43 4.64
CA THR A 52 -3.30 -9.02 4.14
C THR A 52 -3.93 -9.93 5.19
N ARG A 53 -5.24 -10.19 5.07
CA ARG A 53 -5.99 -11.07 5.99
C ARG A 53 -5.46 -12.50 6.05
N ASP A 54 -4.75 -12.94 5.01
CA ASP A 54 -4.15 -14.27 4.89
C ASP A 54 -2.68 -14.33 5.33
N GLY A 55 -2.16 -13.25 5.93
CA GLY A 55 -0.82 -13.20 6.53
C GLY A 55 0.33 -12.98 5.54
N ASN A 56 0.02 -12.50 4.33
CA ASN A 56 1.02 -12.09 3.34
C ASN A 56 1.27 -10.58 3.39
N ILE A 57 2.26 -10.14 2.61
CA ILE A 57 2.63 -8.73 2.45
C ILE A 57 2.06 -8.24 1.13
N LEU A 58 1.08 -7.34 1.18
CA LEU A 58 0.59 -6.53 0.05
C LEU A 58 1.53 -5.34 -0.14
N TYR A 59 1.84 -4.99 -1.39
CA TYR A 59 2.69 -3.83 -1.68
C TYR A 59 2.48 -3.33 -3.10
N SER A 60 2.98 -2.12 -3.37
CA SER A 60 3.05 -1.53 -4.69
C SER A 60 4.37 -1.90 -5.36
N SER A 61 4.31 -2.31 -6.63
CA SER A 61 5.47 -2.74 -7.41
C SER A 61 5.48 -2.08 -8.78
N THR A 62 6.57 -1.37 -9.09
CA THR A 62 6.80 -0.78 -10.40
C THR A 62 7.34 -1.84 -11.36
N GLN A 63 6.61 -2.13 -12.43
CA GLN A 63 6.99 -3.05 -13.50
C GLN A 63 7.51 -2.22 -14.69
N GLY A 64 8.79 -1.86 -14.65
CA GLY A 64 9.43 -0.98 -15.64
C GLY A 64 10.32 -1.70 -16.67
N ASN A 65 10.20 -3.02 -16.81
CA ASN A 65 11.13 -3.79 -17.63
C ASN A 65 10.89 -3.60 -19.14
N GLY A 66 11.90 -3.15 -19.87
CA GLY A 66 11.90 -3.09 -21.33
C GLY A 66 10.74 -2.28 -21.93
N THR A 67 10.02 -2.88 -22.87
CA THR A 67 8.90 -2.24 -23.58
C THR A 67 7.54 -2.50 -22.96
N HIS A 68 7.49 -2.92 -21.69
CA HIS A 68 6.24 -3.19 -20.97
C HIS A 68 5.31 -1.97 -21.00
N ASP A 69 4.02 -2.22 -21.23
CA ASP A 69 2.99 -1.19 -21.45
C ASP A 69 3.45 -0.04 -22.37
N PHE A 70 3.89 -0.40 -23.60
CA PHE A 70 4.41 0.57 -24.57
C PHE A 70 5.57 1.42 -24.02
N SER A 71 6.41 0.82 -23.17
CA SER A 71 7.54 1.46 -22.47
C SER A 71 7.14 2.49 -21.40
N ARG A 72 5.86 2.54 -21.01
CA ARG A 72 5.40 3.35 -19.86
C ARG A 72 5.56 2.61 -18.54
N GLY A 73 5.63 1.27 -18.59
CA GLY A 73 5.61 0.42 -17.41
C GLY A 73 4.27 0.50 -16.66
N SER A 74 4.22 -0.09 -15.47
CA SER A 74 3.05 0.01 -14.59
C SER A 74 3.49 0.13 -13.13
N THR A 75 2.62 0.61 -12.25
CA THR A 75 2.78 0.42 -10.80
C THR A 75 1.52 -0.25 -10.28
N CYS A 76 1.69 -1.53 -9.93
CA CYS A 76 0.60 -2.45 -9.65
C CYS A 76 0.65 -2.97 -8.22
N LEU A 77 -0.42 -3.64 -7.80
CA LEU A 77 -0.53 -4.27 -6.50
C LEU A 77 -0.08 -5.72 -6.62
N LEU A 78 0.90 -6.11 -5.81
CA LEU A 78 1.38 -7.47 -5.64
C LEU A 78 1.22 -7.90 -4.20
N VAL A 79 1.21 -9.21 -3.99
CA VAL A 79 1.42 -9.80 -2.66
C VAL A 79 2.56 -10.79 -2.71
N ASN A 80 3.28 -10.92 -1.59
CA ASN A 80 4.33 -11.90 -1.42
C ASN A 80 4.32 -12.45 0.02
N ASN A 81 4.90 -13.61 0.25
CA ASN A 81 5.17 -14.05 1.61
C ASN A 81 6.20 -13.10 2.26
N TRP A 82 6.19 -13.02 3.59
CA TRP A 82 7.17 -12.23 4.35
C TRP A 82 8.62 -12.71 4.18
N THR A 83 8.82 -13.90 3.61
CA THR A 83 10.13 -14.47 3.23
C THR A 83 10.55 -14.13 1.80
N GLY A 84 9.67 -13.53 0.98
CA GLY A 84 9.94 -13.27 -0.43
C GLY A 84 9.64 -14.42 -1.38
N ALA A 85 9.15 -15.56 -0.89
CA ALA A 85 9.13 -16.84 -1.64
C ALA A 85 8.11 -16.94 -2.78
N TYR A 86 7.01 -16.18 -2.75
CA TYR A 86 5.91 -16.33 -3.71
C TYR A 86 5.26 -14.98 -4.09
N PRO A 87 5.97 -14.12 -4.84
CA PRO A 87 5.39 -12.89 -5.36
C PRO A 87 4.32 -13.23 -6.40
N ARG A 88 3.13 -12.66 -6.23
CA ARG A 88 2.00 -12.83 -7.16
C ARG A 88 1.25 -11.53 -7.36
N HIS A 89 0.78 -11.31 -8.58
CA HIS A 89 -0.03 -10.16 -8.97
C HIS A 89 -1.40 -10.18 -8.28
N ILE A 90 -1.90 -8.98 -7.95
CA ILE A 90 -3.28 -8.74 -7.50
C ILE A 90 -4.02 -7.91 -8.54
N TYR A 91 -3.55 -6.70 -8.85
CA TYR A 91 -4.26 -5.80 -9.78
C TYR A 91 -3.38 -4.68 -10.33
N GLY A 92 -3.62 -4.28 -11.58
CA GLY A 92 -3.05 -3.09 -12.22
C GLY A 92 -1.82 -3.32 -13.10
N ASN A 93 -1.58 -4.55 -13.57
CA ASN A 93 -0.44 -4.86 -14.45
C ASN A 93 -0.87 -5.43 -15.81
N GLU A 94 -2.09 -5.97 -15.91
CA GLU A 94 -2.59 -6.59 -17.13
C GLU A 94 -3.27 -5.57 -18.05
N VAL A 95 -3.26 -5.83 -19.36
CA VAL A 95 -3.84 -4.92 -20.38
C VAL A 95 -5.34 -4.68 -20.16
N SER A 96 -6.06 -5.69 -19.67
CA SER A 96 -7.49 -5.57 -19.36
C SER A 96 -7.80 -4.80 -18.06
N GLU A 97 -6.77 -4.37 -17.35
CA GLU A 97 -6.86 -3.60 -16.11
C GLU A 97 -6.58 -2.11 -16.37
N GLN A 98 -6.23 -1.36 -15.33
CA GLN A 98 -5.82 0.06 -15.42
C GLN A 98 -4.31 0.20 -15.16
N PRO A 99 -3.42 -0.25 -16.07
CA PRO A 99 -1.97 -0.19 -15.87
C PRO A 99 -1.42 1.24 -15.83
N ASP A 100 -2.09 2.18 -16.50
CA ASP A 100 -1.66 3.58 -16.67
C ASP A 100 -1.72 4.42 -15.38
N ALA A 101 -2.56 4.03 -14.42
CA ALA A 101 -2.76 4.77 -13.18
C ALA A 101 -2.02 4.07 -12.03
N PRO A 102 -0.93 4.63 -11.47
CA PRO A 102 -0.15 3.98 -10.42
C PRO A 102 -1.00 3.70 -9.18
N LYS A 103 -0.92 2.47 -8.65
CA LYS A 103 -1.63 2.07 -7.42
C LYS A 103 -0.67 2.13 -6.24
N VAL A 104 -0.93 3.02 -5.28
CA VAL A 104 -0.06 3.28 -4.13
C VAL A 104 -0.82 3.26 -2.81
N GLN A 105 -0.10 3.12 -1.69
CA GLN A 105 -0.62 3.19 -0.32
C GLN A 105 -1.80 2.24 -0.07
N ALA A 106 -1.73 1.04 -0.65
CA ALA A 106 -2.82 0.08 -0.60
C ALA A 106 -2.99 -0.52 0.81
N LYS A 107 -4.24 -0.67 1.24
CA LYS A 107 -4.60 -1.37 2.48
C LYS A 107 -5.85 -2.21 2.25
N GLU A 108 -5.80 -3.43 2.76
CA GLU A 108 -6.98 -4.28 2.82
C GLU A 108 -7.94 -3.83 3.94
N SER A 109 -9.23 -3.97 3.69
CA SER A 109 -10.31 -3.66 4.63
C SER A 109 -11.09 -4.92 5.02
N SER A 110 -11.76 -4.86 6.17
CA SER A 110 -12.61 -5.95 6.68
C SER A 110 -13.80 -6.26 5.76
N ASP A 111 -14.21 -5.31 4.92
CA ASP A 111 -15.31 -5.43 3.97
C ASP A 111 -15.00 -6.30 2.72
N GLY A 112 -13.76 -6.82 2.59
CA GLY A 112 -13.39 -7.65 1.44
C GLY A 112 -12.74 -6.90 0.28
N TYR A 113 -12.43 -5.62 0.45
CA TYR A 113 -11.79 -4.80 -0.57
C TYR A 113 -10.38 -4.36 -0.18
N VAL A 114 -9.54 -4.15 -1.21
CA VAL A 114 -8.29 -3.42 -1.10
C VAL A 114 -8.56 -1.99 -1.54
N TYR A 115 -8.36 -1.03 -0.63
CA TYR A 115 -8.42 0.39 -0.90
C TYR A 115 -7.02 0.89 -1.25
N TYR A 116 -6.90 1.72 -2.26
CA TYR A 116 -5.62 2.25 -2.73
C TYR A 116 -5.80 3.62 -3.38
N ILE A 117 -4.70 4.34 -3.54
CA ILE A 117 -4.67 5.60 -4.27
C ILE A 117 -4.26 5.33 -5.71
N GLU A 118 -5.10 5.77 -6.66
CA GLU A 118 -4.73 5.95 -8.05
C GLU A 118 -4.01 7.28 -8.18
N ALA A 119 -2.68 7.23 -8.14
CA ALA A 119 -1.85 8.41 -8.16
C ALA A 119 -1.96 9.17 -9.49
N LEU A 120 -1.72 10.48 -9.44
CA LEU A 120 -1.77 11.34 -10.63
C LEU A 120 -0.70 10.98 -11.68
N ASP A 121 0.46 10.49 -11.22
CA ASP A 121 1.60 10.07 -12.01
C ASP A 121 2.50 9.11 -11.21
N SER A 122 3.55 8.59 -11.82
CA SER A 122 4.44 7.56 -11.24
C SER A 122 5.24 8.00 -10.01
N ASN A 123 5.35 9.30 -9.75
CA ASN A 123 6.06 9.86 -8.61
C ASN A 123 5.11 10.53 -7.60
N SER A 124 3.81 10.53 -7.87
CA SER A 124 2.80 11.15 -7.00
C SER A 124 2.35 10.21 -5.88
N GLY A 125 2.24 10.74 -4.67
CA GLY A 125 1.65 10.05 -3.51
C GLY A 125 0.18 10.44 -3.24
N ILE A 126 -0.44 11.16 -4.17
CA ILE A 126 -1.79 11.72 -4.08
C ILE A 126 -2.57 11.40 -5.36
N GLY A 127 -3.89 11.32 -5.26
CA GLY A 127 -4.74 11.10 -6.42
C GLY A 127 -6.18 10.73 -6.04
N ASN A 128 -6.76 9.78 -6.77
CA ASN A 128 -8.12 9.33 -6.52
C ASN A 128 -8.14 8.12 -5.58
N LEU A 129 -9.13 8.03 -4.71
CA LEU A 129 -9.38 6.84 -3.91
C LEU A 129 -10.13 5.81 -4.76
N SER A 130 -9.59 4.61 -4.83
CA SER A 130 -10.21 3.48 -5.52
C SER A 130 -10.14 2.21 -4.68
N ARG A 131 -10.92 1.22 -5.10
CA ARG A 131 -10.88 -0.12 -4.50
C ARG A 131 -11.01 -1.21 -5.53
N VAL A 132 -10.56 -2.40 -5.17
CA VAL A 132 -10.77 -3.65 -5.93
C VAL A 132 -11.07 -4.78 -4.94
N SER A 133 -11.87 -5.77 -5.33
CA SER A 133 -12.18 -6.90 -4.45
C SER A 133 -10.92 -7.72 -4.15
N TRP A 134 -10.69 -8.06 -2.88
CA TRP A 134 -9.59 -8.94 -2.47
C TRP A 134 -9.77 -10.37 -3.01
N THR A 135 -10.99 -10.91 -2.94
CA THR A 135 -11.28 -12.29 -3.34
C THR A 135 -11.41 -12.47 -4.84
N THR A 136 -11.67 -11.39 -5.59
CA THR A 136 -11.79 -11.43 -7.05
C THR A 136 -11.19 -10.16 -7.64
N PRO A 137 -9.86 -9.99 -7.57
CA PRO A 137 -9.20 -8.76 -7.96
C PRO A 137 -9.15 -8.66 -9.47
N ALA A 138 -10.19 -8.08 -10.06
CA ALA A 138 -10.38 -7.97 -11.50
C ALA A 138 -11.06 -6.66 -11.85
N ALA A 139 -10.93 -6.22 -13.12
CA ALA A 139 -11.47 -4.96 -13.61
C ALA A 139 -12.97 -4.77 -13.29
N LYS A 140 -13.78 -5.84 -13.35
CA LYS A 140 -15.21 -5.80 -13.01
C LYS A 140 -15.53 -5.46 -11.55
N THR A 141 -14.56 -5.60 -10.65
CA THR A 141 -14.71 -5.31 -9.22
C THR A 141 -13.96 -4.05 -8.80
N GLN A 142 -13.20 -3.46 -9.73
CA GLN A 142 -12.53 -2.19 -9.50
C GLN A 142 -13.57 -1.07 -9.57
N SER A 143 -13.44 -0.11 -8.66
CA SER A 143 -14.25 1.10 -8.68
C SER A 143 -13.45 2.28 -8.12
N ARG A 144 -13.46 3.39 -8.84
CA ARG A 144 -13.09 4.70 -8.29
C ARG A 144 -14.22 5.22 -7.41
N LEU A 145 -13.88 5.68 -6.21
CA LEU A 145 -14.85 6.01 -5.18
C LEU A 145 -15.16 7.50 -5.09
N ASN A 146 -14.15 8.38 -5.26
CA ASN A 146 -14.35 9.81 -5.17
C ASN A 146 -14.77 10.42 -6.52
N HIS A 147 -15.67 11.41 -6.47
CA HIS A 147 -16.15 12.16 -7.65
C HIS A 147 -16.39 13.66 -7.35
N ASP A 148 -15.66 14.20 -6.38
CA ASP A 148 -15.79 15.55 -5.85
C ASP A 148 -14.67 16.51 -6.28
N GLY A 149 -13.71 16.02 -7.07
CA GLY A 149 -12.55 16.80 -7.52
C GLY A 149 -11.47 17.02 -6.45
N ARG A 150 -11.63 16.47 -5.24
CA ARG A 150 -10.62 16.55 -4.18
C ARG A 150 -9.47 15.58 -4.46
N LEU A 151 -8.30 15.88 -3.90
CA LEU A 151 -7.17 14.96 -3.89
C LEU A 151 -7.18 14.16 -2.60
N TYR A 152 -6.80 12.90 -2.70
CA TYR A 152 -6.80 11.94 -1.62
C TYR A 152 -5.44 11.28 -1.45
N ARG A 153 -5.10 10.94 -0.21
CA ARG A 153 -3.93 10.12 0.13
C ARG A 153 -4.12 9.34 1.41
N SER A 154 -3.29 8.31 1.58
CA SER A 154 -3.11 7.57 2.82
C SER A 154 -4.43 7.01 3.39
N PRO A 155 -5.16 6.17 2.63
CA PRO A 155 -6.36 5.52 3.13
C PRO A 155 -5.99 4.60 4.30
N HIS A 156 -6.80 4.63 5.36
CA HIS A 156 -6.67 3.74 6.52
C HIS A 156 -8.03 3.15 6.90
N PRO A 157 -8.36 1.96 6.34
CA PRO A 157 -9.55 1.23 6.74
C PRO A 157 -9.52 0.87 8.22
N LEU A 158 -10.67 0.94 8.87
CA LEU A 158 -10.87 0.58 10.27
C LEU A 158 -11.64 -0.75 10.40
N PRO A 159 -11.42 -1.51 11.49
CA PRO A 159 -12.15 -2.77 11.70
C PRO A 159 -13.67 -2.62 11.74
N ASP A 160 -14.18 -1.45 12.14
CA ASP A 160 -15.61 -1.14 12.19
C ASP A 160 -16.22 -0.76 10.82
N GLY A 161 -15.45 -0.86 9.74
CA GLY A 161 -15.88 -0.57 8.38
C GLY A 161 -15.77 0.91 7.98
N ARG A 162 -15.38 1.81 8.90
CA ARG A 162 -15.07 3.20 8.54
C ARG A 162 -13.74 3.28 7.80
N LEU A 163 -13.55 4.36 7.06
CA LEU A 163 -12.32 4.64 6.33
C LEU A 163 -11.81 6.04 6.70
N MET A 164 -10.67 6.12 7.37
CA MET A 164 -9.96 7.40 7.56
C MET A 164 -9.10 7.69 6.34
N ILE A 165 -9.01 8.95 5.93
CA ILE A 165 -8.23 9.35 4.77
C ILE A 165 -7.77 10.80 4.92
N SER A 166 -6.67 11.13 4.26
CA SER A 166 -6.22 12.51 4.11
C SER A 166 -6.74 13.07 2.79
N SER A 167 -7.34 14.27 2.84
CA SER A 167 -7.93 14.90 1.65
C SER A 167 -7.74 16.40 1.63
N ALA A 168 -7.57 16.94 0.42
CA ALA A 168 -7.49 18.37 0.14
C ALA A 168 -8.50 18.78 -0.93
N GLU A 169 -9.24 19.88 -0.70
CA GLU A 169 -10.00 20.55 -1.75
C GLU A 169 -9.13 21.57 -2.52
N ARG A 170 -8.29 22.34 -1.80
CA ARG A 170 -7.41 23.38 -2.37
C ARG A 170 -5.99 23.34 -1.81
N GLY A 171 -5.32 22.21 -1.97
CA GLY A 171 -3.88 22.06 -1.66
C GLY A 171 -3.54 21.82 -0.18
N ASP A 172 -4.40 22.26 0.73
CA ASP A 172 -4.31 21.99 2.17
C ASP A 172 -4.98 20.66 2.54
N PHE A 173 -4.21 19.73 3.12
CA PHE A 173 -4.65 18.37 3.43
C PHE A 173 -5.03 18.25 4.89
N GLY A 174 -6.28 17.84 5.15
CA GLY A 174 -6.76 17.45 6.48
C GLY A 174 -7.04 15.95 6.59
N ILE A 175 -7.30 15.48 7.81
CA ILE A 175 -7.76 14.12 8.12
C ILE A 175 -9.28 14.06 8.24
N TYR A 176 -9.89 13.15 7.49
CA TYR A 176 -11.34 13.00 7.42
C TYR A 176 -11.77 11.53 7.49
N PHE A 177 -13.04 11.29 7.80
CA PHE A 177 -13.71 10.04 7.46
C PHE A 177 -14.27 10.10 6.04
N PHE A 178 -14.01 9.08 5.24
CA PHE A 178 -14.57 8.93 3.89
C PHE A 178 -15.96 8.27 3.94
N CYS A 179 -16.90 8.81 3.16
CA CYS A 179 -18.24 8.23 3.02
C CYS A 179 -18.37 7.63 1.61
N VAL A 180 -18.31 6.29 1.53
CA VAL A 180 -18.35 5.55 0.27
C VAL A 180 -19.62 5.84 -0.53
N ASP A 181 -20.77 5.90 0.13
CA ASP A 181 -22.06 6.15 -0.53
C ASP A 181 -22.18 7.55 -1.14
N LYS A 182 -21.46 8.54 -0.58
CA LYS A 182 -21.46 9.92 -1.07
C LYS A 182 -20.32 10.21 -2.04
N GLY A 183 -19.35 9.30 -2.16
CA GLY A 183 -18.15 9.50 -2.97
C GLY A 183 -17.32 10.73 -2.59
N THR A 184 -17.31 11.09 -1.30
CA THR A 184 -16.55 12.21 -0.76
C THR A 184 -16.30 12.04 0.75
N VAL A 185 -15.46 12.90 1.33
CA VAL A 185 -15.27 12.98 2.78
C VAL A 185 -16.53 13.45 3.50
N SER A 186 -16.64 13.09 4.78
CA SER A 186 -17.78 13.40 5.65
C SER A 186 -17.34 14.20 6.87
N GLU A 187 -17.05 13.52 7.97
CA GLU A 187 -16.60 14.13 9.22
C GLU A 187 -15.12 14.52 9.14
N LEU A 188 -14.83 15.77 9.51
CA LEU A 188 -13.48 16.28 9.74
C LEU A 188 -12.98 15.76 11.10
N VAL A 189 -11.79 15.16 11.11
CA VAL A 189 -11.12 14.71 12.33
C VAL A 189 -10.16 15.77 12.83
N TYR A 190 -9.28 16.26 11.95
CA TYR A 190 -8.28 17.29 12.25
C TYR A 190 -7.74 17.90 10.95
N ASP A 191 -7.56 19.21 10.92
CA ASP A 191 -7.01 19.96 9.77
C ASP A 191 -6.38 21.25 10.31
N ASP A 192 -5.05 21.32 10.29
CA ASP A 192 -4.28 22.51 10.64
C ASP A 192 -3.86 23.26 9.37
N PRO A 193 -4.33 24.50 9.15
CA PRO A 193 -4.06 25.25 7.91
C PRO A 193 -2.57 25.48 7.59
N GLU A 194 -1.67 25.30 8.57
CA GLU A 194 -0.24 25.46 8.39
C GLU A 194 0.48 24.13 8.09
N TRP A 195 -0.25 23.00 8.06
CA TRP A 195 0.31 21.66 7.89
C TRP A 195 -0.49 20.82 6.91
N ASN A 196 0.23 20.02 6.11
CA ASN A 196 -0.42 18.94 5.37
C ASN A 196 -0.60 17.72 6.30
N ASP A 197 -1.79 17.58 6.88
CA ASP A 197 -2.14 16.46 7.73
C ASP A 197 -2.44 15.21 6.90
N HIS A 198 -1.63 14.17 7.11
CA HIS A 198 -1.69 12.95 6.32
C HIS A 198 -1.28 11.72 7.13
N GLN A 199 -1.39 10.53 6.52
CA GLN A 199 -1.05 9.24 7.14
C GLN A 199 -1.77 8.97 8.48
N PRO A 200 -3.12 9.02 8.52
CA PRO A 200 -3.85 8.71 9.74
C PRO A 200 -3.50 7.30 10.24
N GLN A 201 -3.07 7.20 11.50
CA GLN A 201 -2.78 5.93 12.19
C GLN A 201 -3.58 5.84 13.50
N PRO A 202 -4.89 5.56 13.41
CA PRO A 202 -5.74 5.40 14.59
C PRO A 202 -5.25 4.26 15.50
N VAL A 203 -5.42 4.46 16.81
CA VAL A 203 -4.99 3.53 17.87
C VAL A 203 -6.13 2.58 18.20
N TYR A 204 -5.92 1.29 17.93
CA TYR A 204 -6.83 0.19 18.28
C TYR A 204 -6.05 -1.14 18.32
N PRO A 205 -6.55 -2.19 19.00
CA PRO A 205 -5.94 -3.51 18.97
C PRO A 205 -5.92 -4.09 17.55
N ARG A 206 -4.73 -4.43 17.04
CA ARG A 206 -4.55 -5.07 15.72
C ARG A 206 -4.46 -6.58 15.93
N TYR A 207 -5.22 -7.34 15.15
CA TYR A 207 -5.25 -8.81 15.17
C TYR A 207 -4.83 -9.35 13.82
#